data_AF-A0A0G0Z3A9-F1
#
_entry.id   AF-A0A0G0Z3A9-F1
#
_cell.length_a   1.000
_cell.length_b   1.000
_cell.length_c   1.000
_cell.angle_alpha   90.00
_cell.angle_beta   90.00
_cell.angle_gamma   90.00
#
_symmetry.space_group_name_H-M   'P 1'
#
loop_
_entity.id
_entity.type
_entity.pdbx_description
1 polymer ?
#
loop_
_entity_poly.entity_id
_entity_poly.type
_entity_poly.pdbx_seq_one_letter_code
_entity_poly.pdbx_strand_id
1 'polypeptide(L)'
;MVALLEILAFPKVSMANEGVVLLRGAGTSGSCFAASVFVDGTYRILATCRDLKTALSPEQNRYVVWSTGETGKTRRIGEIVNGKLATGTDTKFTSLFVTAETDGYGSKPSDSVLLSGVVQAINFVTGEVKQDASVTIAPTPTPEKAVKATPTKSAEAKITPEATVGQGIGGALSTVLKIALFGFGALLLIVGVFSFISRKRAL
;
A
#
# COMPACT_ATOMS: atom_id res chain seq x y z
N MET A 1 4.44 -28.65 -55.56
CA MET A 1 5.63 -28.59 -54.69
C MET A 1 5.89 -27.12 -54.39
N VAL A 2 5.24 -26.56 -53.37
CA VAL A 2 5.41 -25.17 -52.93
C VAL A 2 5.54 -25.19 -51.41
N ALA A 3 6.58 -24.49 -50.96
CA ALA A 3 7.22 -24.62 -49.67
C ALA A 3 6.29 -24.34 -48.48
N LEU A 4 6.29 -25.28 -47.53
CA LEU A 4 5.84 -25.08 -46.16
C LEU A 4 6.92 -24.23 -45.46
N LEU A 5 6.74 -22.91 -45.44
CA LEU A 5 7.62 -22.02 -44.67
C LEU A 5 7.14 -22.08 -43.22
N GLU A 6 7.64 -23.07 -42.47
CA GLU A 6 7.51 -23.12 -41.03
C GLU A 6 8.17 -21.87 -40.43
N ILE A 7 7.35 -20.95 -39.95
CA ILE A 7 7.77 -19.83 -39.14
C ILE A 7 8.31 -20.42 -37.84
N LEU A 8 9.62 -20.62 -37.77
CA LEU A 8 10.35 -20.90 -36.54
C LEU A 8 10.22 -19.70 -35.61
N ALA A 9 9.12 -19.64 -34.87
CA ALA A 9 8.98 -18.75 -33.72
C ALA A 9 9.89 -19.27 -32.62
N PHE A 10 11.11 -18.73 -32.55
CA PHE A 10 11.98 -18.96 -31.40
C PHE A 10 11.22 -18.54 -30.14
N PRO A 11 11.05 -19.43 -29.14
CA PRO A 11 10.47 -19.02 -27.88
C PRO A 11 11.36 -17.92 -27.30
N LYS A 12 10.83 -16.69 -27.20
CA LYS A 12 11.45 -15.64 -26.39
C LYS A 12 11.56 -16.24 -25.00
N VAL A 13 12.79 -16.58 -24.59
CA VAL A 13 13.08 -17.02 -23.23
C VAL A 13 12.76 -15.85 -22.33
N SER A 14 11.54 -15.83 -21.83
CA SER A 14 11.03 -14.80 -20.94
C SER A 14 11.63 -15.05 -19.57
N MET A 15 12.80 -14.45 -19.31
CA MET A 15 13.32 -14.25 -17.95
C MET A 15 12.47 -13.18 -17.26
N ALA A 16 11.15 -13.40 -17.12
CA ALA A 16 10.17 -12.36 -16.80
C ALA A 16 10.20 -11.85 -15.34
N ASN A 17 11.02 -12.41 -14.46
CA ASN A 17 10.88 -12.15 -13.02
C ASN A 17 12.11 -11.48 -12.38
N GLU A 18 13.23 -11.47 -13.10
CA GLU A 18 14.44 -10.75 -12.71
C GLU A 18 14.64 -9.61 -13.69
N GLY A 19 14.69 -8.40 -13.16
CA GLY A 19 14.61 -7.25 -14.03
C GLY A 19 14.43 -5.93 -13.31
N VAL A 20 14.34 -4.88 -14.13
CA VAL A 20 13.93 -3.56 -13.68
C VAL A 20 12.51 -3.28 -14.15
N VAL A 21 11.78 -2.47 -13.38
CA VAL A 21 10.45 -1.99 -13.70
C VAL A 21 10.47 -0.49 -13.57
N LEU A 22 10.06 0.21 -14.63
CA LEU A 22 9.87 1.65 -14.60
C LEU A 22 8.37 1.92 -14.59
N LEU A 23 7.84 2.25 -13.41
CA LEU A 23 6.42 2.49 -13.21
C LEU A 23 6.13 3.98 -13.47
N ARG A 24 5.20 4.22 -14.40
CA ARG A 24 4.72 5.56 -14.75
C ARG A 24 3.20 5.53 -14.88
N GLY A 25 2.58 6.68 -14.65
CA GLY A 25 1.14 6.86 -14.79
C GLY A 25 0.81 7.91 -15.84
N ALA A 26 -0.33 7.75 -16.50
CA ALA A 26 -0.87 8.78 -17.38
C ALA A 26 -1.53 9.86 -16.50
N GLY A 27 -0.95 11.05 -16.45
CA GLY A 27 -1.52 12.20 -15.72
C GLY A 27 -1.22 12.26 -14.22
N THR A 28 -0.38 11.36 -13.70
CA THR A 28 0.20 11.46 -12.35
C THR A 28 1.64 11.96 -12.45
N SER A 29 2.05 12.86 -11.55
CA SER A 29 3.42 13.41 -11.54
C SER A 29 4.47 12.44 -11.00
N GLY A 30 4.02 11.32 -10.40
CA GLY A 30 4.89 10.36 -9.74
C GLY A 30 5.58 9.41 -10.71
N SER A 31 6.73 8.90 -10.30
CA SER A 31 7.38 7.77 -10.96
C SER A 31 8.02 6.84 -9.94
N CYS A 32 8.04 5.55 -10.22
CA CYS A 32 8.77 4.59 -9.41
C CYS A 32 9.72 3.78 -10.28
N PHE A 33 10.89 3.51 -9.73
CA PHE A 33 11.82 2.53 -10.25
C PHE A 33 11.85 1.34 -9.29
N ALA A 34 11.71 0.14 -9.81
CA ALA A 34 11.86 -1.10 -9.05
C ALA A 34 12.90 -2.00 -9.71
N ALA A 35 13.62 -2.76 -8.90
CA ALA A 35 14.50 -3.84 -9.34
C ALA A 35 14.10 -5.12 -8.59
N SER A 36 14.13 -6.25 -9.31
CA SER A 36 13.82 -7.57 -8.80
C SER A 36 14.96 -8.53 -9.12
N VAL A 37 15.41 -9.28 -8.12
CA VAL A 37 16.45 -10.32 -8.25
C VAL A 37 16.00 -11.57 -7.50
N PHE A 38 16.16 -12.74 -8.10
CA PHE A 38 15.82 -14.01 -7.47
C PHE A 38 17.00 -14.49 -6.63
N VAL A 39 16.80 -14.61 -5.32
CA VAL A 39 17.83 -15.04 -4.37
C VAL A 39 17.20 -16.04 -3.41
N ASP A 40 17.80 -17.23 -3.30
CA ASP A 40 17.41 -18.28 -2.35
C ASP A 40 15.91 -18.65 -2.39
N GLY A 41 15.35 -18.80 -3.60
CA GLY A 41 13.96 -19.21 -3.77
C GLY A 41 12.93 -18.07 -3.69
N THR A 42 13.36 -16.82 -3.50
CA THR A 42 12.47 -15.66 -3.36
C THR A 42 12.95 -14.51 -4.25
N TYR A 43 12.03 -13.82 -4.91
CA TYR A 43 12.30 -12.56 -5.60
C TYR A 43 12.42 -11.42 -4.59
N ARG A 44 13.59 -10.81 -4.49
CA ARG A 44 13.85 -9.61 -3.69
C ARG A 44 13.55 -8.38 -4.53
N ILE A 45 12.58 -7.59 -4.09
CA ILE A 45 12.11 -6.40 -4.80
C ILE A 45 12.52 -5.17 -4.00
N LEU A 46 13.27 -4.28 -4.64
CA LEU A 46 13.63 -2.96 -4.13
C LEU A 46 13.01 -1.91 -5.03
N ALA A 47 12.27 -0.96 -4.47
CA ALA A 47 11.71 0.14 -5.24
C ALA A 47 11.95 1.50 -4.58
N THR A 48 12.08 2.52 -5.44
CA THR A 48 12.12 3.91 -5.04
C THR A 48 11.12 4.70 -5.90
N CYS A 49 10.34 5.52 -5.23
CA CYS A 49 9.34 6.37 -5.84
C CYS A 49 9.68 7.83 -5.58
N ARG A 50 9.44 8.67 -6.58
CA ARG A 50 9.61 10.12 -6.53
C ARG A 50 8.30 10.77 -6.93
N ASP A 51 8.03 11.95 -6.36
CA ASP A 51 6.92 12.82 -6.74
C ASP A 51 5.52 12.17 -6.62
N LEU A 52 5.41 11.14 -5.76
CA LEU A 52 4.13 10.65 -5.26
C LEU A 52 3.57 11.71 -4.30
N LYS A 53 2.34 12.18 -4.56
CA LYS A 53 1.63 13.06 -3.62
C LYS A 53 1.51 12.35 -2.28
N THR A 54 1.69 13.03 -1.15
CA THR A 54 1.66 12.35 0.16
C THR A 54 0.29 11.74 0.49
N ALA A 55 -0.79 12.31 -0.04
CA ALA A 55 -2.14 11.78 0.07
C ALA A 55 -2.93 12.16 -1.19
N LEU A 56 -3.62 11.18 -1.79
CA LEU A 56 -4.53 11.45 -2.91
C LEU A 56 -5.87 12.00 -2.39
N SER A 57 -6.32 11.48 -1.24
CA SER A 57 -7.40 12.01 -0.40
C SER A 57 -7.04 11.80 1.10
N PRO A 58 -7.73 12.42 2.06
CA PRO A 58 -7.51 12.19 3.49
C PRO A 58 -7.61 10.71 3.89
N GLU A 59 -8.42 9.94 3.17
CA GLU A 59 -8.66 8.53 3.38
C GLU A 59 -7.66 7.65 2.61
N GLN A 60 -7.20 8.10 1.41
CA GLN A 60 -6.25 7.38 0.55
C GLN A 60 -4.82 7.91 0.72
N ASN A 61 -4.19 7.50 1.82
CA ASN A 61 -2.86 7.95 2.21
C ASN A 61 -1.79 6.83 2.20
N ARG A 62 -2.15 5.63 1.74
CA ARG A 62 -1.22 4.49 1.63
C ARG A 62 -0.98 4.13 0.18
N TYR A 63 0.28 3.96 -0.18
CA TYR A 63 0.67 3.49 -1.50
C TYR A 63 1.08 2.04 -1.44
N VAL A 64 0.36 1.18 -2.17
CA VAL A 64 0.61 -0.26 -2.15
C VAL A 64 1.06 -0.71 -3.53
N VAL A 65 2.16 -1.48 -3.55
CA VAL A 65 2.63 -2.15 -4.76
C VAL A 65 1.95 -3.50 -4.86
N TRP A 66 1.47 -3.76 -6.06
CA TRP A 66 0.88 -5.01 -6.48
C TRP A 66 1.66 -5.57 -7.65
N SER A 67 1.69 -6.90 -7.75
CA SER A 67 2.23 -7.62 -8.89
C SER A 67 1.11 -8.30 -9.66
N THR A 68 1.33 -8.46 -10.96
CA THR A 68 0.47 -9.29 -11.83
C THR A 68 1.28 -10.48 -12.30
N GLY A 69 0.77 -11.69 -12.05
CA GLY A 69 1.36 -12.94 -12.54
C GLY A 69 1.05 -13.20 -14.03
N GLU A 70 1.67 -14.25 -14.59
CA GLU A 70 1.40 -14.71 -15.96
C GLU A 70 -0.08 -15.07 -16.21
N THR A 71 -0.78 -15.51 -15.16
CA THR A 71 -2.21 -15.85 -15.20
C THR A 71 -3.13 -14.64 -15.03
N GLY A 72 -2.59 -13.42 -14.98
CA GLY A 72 -3.34 -12.18 -14.70
C GLY A 72 -3.74 -12.02 -13.22
N LYS A 73 -3.45 -12.99 -12.36
CA LYS A 73 -3.72 -12.90 -10.93
C LYS A 73 -2.87 -11.80 -10.30
N THR A 74 -3.52 -10.90 -9.58
CA THR A 74 -2.85 -9.83 -8.84
C THR A 74 -2.49 -10.30 -7.43
N ARG A 75 -1.30 -9.95 -6.95
CA ARG A 75 -0.88 -10.18 -5.56
C ARG A 75 -0.30 -8.93 -4.94
N ARG A 76 -0.51 -8.79 -3.64
CA ARG A 76 0.07 -7.70 -2.86
C ARG A 76 1.57 -7.95 -2.66
N ILE A 77 2.39 -6.94 -2.91
CA ILE A 77 3.84 -7.01 -2.75
C ILE A 77 4.29 -6.28 -1.49
N GLY A 78 3.75 -5.09 -1.22
CA GLY A 78 4.07 -4.34 -0.01
C GLY A 78 3.62 -2.89 -0.06
N GLU A 79 3.76 -2.18 1.06
CA GLU A 79 3.47 -0.75 1.18
C GLU A 79 4.74 0.09 0.93
N ILE A 80 4.62 1.17 0.16
CA ILE A 80 5.67 2.15 -0.06
C ILE A 80 5.67 3.12 1.13
N VAL A 81 6.77 3.12 1.87
CA VAL A 81 6.96 4.01 3.03
C VAL A 81 8.08 4.98 2.71
N ASN A 82 7.81 6.29 2.83
CA ASN A 82 8.79 7.35 2.52
C ASN A 82 9.38 7.24 1.11
N GLY A 83 8.55 6.84 0.13
CA GLY A 83 8.99 6.65 -1.26
C GLY A 83 9.93 5.47 -1.46
N LYS A 84 10.01 4.52 -0.52
CA LYS A 84 10.83 3.31 -0.63
C LYS A 84 10.03 2.06 -0.32
N LEU A 85 10.43 0.96 -0.94
CA LEU A 85 9.92 -0.37 -0.67
C LEU A 85 11.08 -1.37 -0.73
N ALA A 86 11.12 -2.28 0.24
CA ALA A 86 11.98 -3.46 0.23
C ALA A 86 11.16 -4.66 0.70
N THR A 87 10.98 -5.65 -0.15
CA THR A 87 10.11 -6.80 0.13
C THR A 87 10.55 -8.03 -0.67
N GLY A 88 9.89 -9.16 -0.45
CA GLY A 88 10.13 -10.40 -1.19
C GLY A 88 8.84 -11.11 -1.57
N THR A 89 8.87 -11.86 -2.67
CA THR A 89 7.79 -12.77 -3.06
C THR A 89 8.34 -14.07 -3.64
N ASP A 90 7.71 -15.19 -3.32
CA ASP A 90 7.97 -16.51 -3.91
C ASP A 90 7.24 -16.70 -5.25
N THR A 91 6.34 -15.78 -5.60
CA THR A 91 5.54 -15.86 -6.83
C THR A 91 6.15 -15.08 -7.98
N LYS A 92 6.09 -15.68 -9.17
CA LYS A 92 6.46 -15.06 -10.44
C LYS A 92 5.49 -13.93 -10.82
N PHE A 93 6.01 -12.87 -11.44
CA PHE A 93 5.23 -11.72 -11.88
C PHE A 93 5.80 -11.10 -13.15
N THR A 94 4.92 -10.52 -13.97
CA THR A 94 5.26 -9.92 -15.27
C THR A 94 5.13 -8.40 -15.27
N SER A 95 4.39 -7.83 -14.33
CA SER A 95 4.24 -6.38 -14.16
C SER A 95 4.05 -6.01 -12.70
N LEU A 96 4.38 -4.76 -12.38
CA LEU A 96 4.07 -4.11 -11.11
C LEU A 96 3.18 -2.90 -11.34
N PHE A 97 2.31 -2.62 -10.38
CA PHE A 97 1.51 -1.41 -10.37
C PHE A 97 1.33 -0.89 -8.94
N VAL A 98 1.07 0.41 -8.82
CA VAL A 98 0.88 1.11 -7.55
C VAL A 98 -0.55 1.62 -7.48
N THR A 99 -1.21 1.36 -6.36
CA THR A 99 -2.51 1.91 -6.03
C THR A 99 -2.44 2.83 -4.81
N ALA A 100 -3.42 3.73 -4.71
CA ALA A 100 -3.71 4.44 -3.46
C ALA A 100 -4.80 3.66 -2.70
N GLU A 101 -4.48 3.23 -1.49
CA GLU A 101 -5.36 2.43 -0.64
C GLU A 101 -5.82 3.24 0.58
N THR A 102 -7.03 2.92 1.05
CA THR A 102 -7.55 3.42 2.33
C THR A 102 -7.08 2.59 3.50
N ASP A 103 -6.75 1.31 3.26
CA ASP A 103 -6.24 0.40 4.27
C ASP A 103 -4.84 -0.15 3.92
N GLY A 104 -4.11 -0.54 4.96
CA GLY A 104 -2.78 -1.12 4.82
C GLY A 104 -2.80 -2.65 4.64
N TYR A 105 -3.97 -3.30 4.57
CA TYR A 105 -4.06 -4.77 4.66
C TYR A 105 -5.08 -5.41 3.71
N GLY A 106 -5.67 -4.61 2.81
CA GLY A 106 -6.58 -5.10 1.77
C GLY A 106 -5.96 -6.23 0.96
N SER A 107 -6.80 -7.22 0.65
CA SER A 107 -6.46 -8.41 -0.14
C SER A 107 -6.67 -8.21 -1.64
N LYS A 108 -7.27 -7.09 -2.03
CA LYS A 108 -7.54 -6.69 -3.41
C LYS A 108 -7.06 -5.25 -3.62
N PRO A 109 -6.54 -4.92 -4.81
CA PRO A 109 -6.18 -3.54 -5.14
C PRO A 109 -7.44 -2.67 -5.24
N SER A 110 -7.33 -1.41 -4.87
CA SER A 110 -8.34 -0.40 -5.19
C SER A 110 -8.40 -0.10 -6.70
N ASP A 111 -9.48 0.53 -7.12
CA ASP A 111 -9.65 1.00 -8.51
C ASP A 111 -8.71 2.18 -8.85
N SER A 112 -8.02 2.74 -7.85
CA SER A 112 -7.16 3.92 -7.98
C SER A 112 -5.72 3.52 -8.35
N VAL A 113 -5.55 2.95 -9.55
CA VAL A 113 -4.22 2.66 -10.11
C VAL A 113 -3.54 3.95 -10.55
N LEU A 114 -2.36 4.22 -9.98
CA LEU A 114 -1.62 5.46 -10.20
C LEU A 114 -0.44 5.29 -11.14
N LEU A 115 0.29 4.18 -11.01
CA LEU A 115 1.50 3.89 -11.78
C LEU A 115 1.48 2.42 -12.19
N SER A 116 1.94 2.10 -13.39
CA SER A 116 2.11 0.73 -13.85
C SER A 116 3.38 0.59 -14.68
N GLY A 117 3.93 -0.62 -14.72
CA GLY A 117 5.09 -0.95 -15.54
C GLY A 117 5.28 -2.45 -15.69
N VAL A 118 5.79 -2.86 -16.85
CA VAL A 118 6.16 -4.25 -17.14
C VAL A 118 7.60 -4.52 -16.73
N VAL A 119 7.89 -5.77 -16.33
CA VAL A 119 9.25 -6.18 -16.00
C VAL A 119 10.11 -6.23 -17.26
N GLN A 120 11.21 -5.49 -17.24
CA GLN A 120 12.22 -5.49 -18.29
C GLN A 120 13.40 -6.34 -17.83
N ALA A 121 13.74 -7.37 -18.61
CA ALA A 121 14.86 -8.24 -18.32
C ALA A 121 16.17 -7.44 -18.30
N ILE A 122 17.00 -7.69 -17.29
CA ILE A 122 18.37 -7.18 -17.22
C ILE A 122 19.27 -8.23 -17.86
N ASN A 123 20.12 -7.82 -18.80
CA ASN A 123 21.23 -8.66 -19.21
C ASN A 123 22.36 -8.50 -18.17
N PHE A 124 22.49 -9.45 -17.25
CA PHE A 124 23.53 -9.39 -16.22
C PHE A 124 24.96 -9.48 -16.77
N VAL A 125 25.15 -9.94 -18.02
CA VAL A 125 26.47 -10.01 -18.66
C VAL A 125 26.92 -8.65 -19.19
N THR A 126 26.02 -7.90 -19.83
CA THR A 126 26.33 -6.58 -20.41
C THR A 126 25.92 -5.41 -19.53
N GLY A 127 25.10 -5.65 -18.50
CA GLY A 127 24.47 -4.62 -17.67
C GLY A 127 23.37 -3.84 -18.39
N GLU A 128 23.02 -4.22 -19.62
CA GLU A 128 22.06 -3.49 -20.44
C GLU A 128 20.62 -3.87 -20.08
N VAL A 129 19.78 -2.84 -19.97
CA VAL A 129 18.33 -2.98 -19.83
C VAL A 129 17.72 -2.83 -21.22
N LYS A 130 17.01 -3.86 -21.69
CA LYS A 130 16.25 -3.77 -22.94
C LYS A 130 15.05 -2.85 -22.74
N GLN A 131 15.14 -1.62 -23.22
CA GLN A 131 14.06 -0.63 -23.20
C GLN A 131 12.95 -0.97 -24.23
N ASP A 132 12.27 -2.09 -24.05
CA ASP A 132 11.00 -2.35 -24.75
C ASP A 132 9.85 -1.81 -23.86
N ALA A 133 9.75 -0.48 -23.77
CA ALA A 133 8.80 0.20 -22.91
C ALA A 133 7.38 0.18 -23.49
N SER A 134 6.66 -0.93 -23.33
CA SER A 134 5.19 -0.92 -23.44
C SER A 134 4.60 -0.58 -22.07
N VAL A 135 4.11 0.64 -21.91
CA VAL A 135 3.35 1.06 -20.72
C VAL A 135 1.91 0.58 -20.92
N THR A 136 1.51 -0.47 -20.20
CA THR A 136 0.10 -0.89 -20.15
C THR A 136 -0.65 0.03 -19.19
N ILE A 137 -1.38 0.99 -19.76
CA ILE A 137 -2.18 2.00 -19.02
C ILE A 137 -3.52 1.35 -18.65
N ALA A 138 -3.80 1.22 -17.35
CA ALA A 138 -5.16 1.04 -16.86
C ALA A 138 -5.77 2.44 -16.63
N PRO A 139 -7.03 2.71 -17.03
CA PRO A 139 -7.64 4.02 -16.86
C PRO A 139 -7.87 4.33 -15.37
N THR A 140 -7.33 5.45 -14.90
CA THR A 140 -7.65 6.01 -13.58
C THR A 140 -9.08 6.59 -13.59
N PRO A 141 -9.98 6.22 -12.66
CA PRO A 141 -11.29 6.84 -12.58
C PRO A 141 -11.17 8.31 -12.15
N THR A 142 -11.76 9.20 -12.94
CA THR A 142 -11.95 10.62 -12.62
C THR A 142 -12.82 10.76 -11.38
N PRO A 143 -12.41 11.48 -10.32
CA PRO A 143 -13.28 11.73 -9.17
C PRO A 143 -14.48 12.59 -9.57
N GLU A 144 -15.68 12.11 -9.25
CA GLU A 144 -16.95 12.79 -9.45
C GLU A 144 -17.01 14.05 -8.55
N LYS A 145 -17.25 15.22 -9.15
CA LYS A 145 -17.33 16.50 -8.44
C LYS A 145 -18.46 16.46 -7.42
N ALA A 146 -18.14 16.68 -6.15
CA ALA A 146 -19.12 16.98 -5.10
C ALA A 146 -19.96 18.21 -5.48
N VAL A 147 -21.29 18.04 -5.50
CA VAL A 147 -22.26 19.10 -5.71
C VAL A 147 -22.18 20.09 -4.55
N LYS A 148 -21.91 21.35 -4.89
CA LYS A 148 -21.98 22.52 -4.02
C LYS A 148 -23.41 22.70 -3.52
N ALA A 149 -23.66 22.49 -2.23
CA ALA A 149 -24.92 22.87 -1.60
C ALA A 149 -24.87 24.36 -1.22
N THR A 150 -25.74 25.15 -1.86
CA THR A 150 -26.03 26.55 -1.57
C THR A 150 -26.87 26.65 -0.27
N PRO A 151 -26.65 27.63 0.62
CA PRO A 151 -27.39 27.74 1.87
C PRO A 151 -28.76 28.39 1.67
N THR A 152 -29.82 27.70 2.07
CA THR A 152 -31.17 28.29 2.19
C THR A 152 -31.38 28.82 3.60
N LYS A 153 -31.49 30.15 3.69
CA LYS A 153 -32.04 30.88 4.85
C LYS A 153 -33.55 30.61 4.94
N SER A 154 -34.08 30.24 6.11
CA SER A 154 -35.39 30.74 6.56
C SER A 154 -35.65 30.48 8.05
N ALA A 155 -36.25 31.51 8.65
CA ALA A 155 -37.08 31.55 9.85
C ALA A 155 -36.46 31.36 11.25
N GLU A 156 -36.29 32.52 11.86
CA GLU A 156 -36.21 32.85 13.27
C GLU A 156 -37.48 32.46 14.05
N ALA A 157 -37.31 31.86 15.24
CA ALA A 157 -38.32 31.78 16.30
C ALA A 157 -37.66 31.77 17.70
N LYS A 158 -37.62 32.96 18.32
CA LYS A 158 -37.88 33.32 19.72
C LYS A 158 -37.66 32.28 20.87
N ILE A 159 -36.54 32.50 21.60
CA ILE A 159 -36.24 32.45 23.06
C ILE A 159 -37.36 31.90 24.00
N THR A 160 -37.14 30.95 24.93
CA THR A 160 -36.60 31.09 26.33
C THR A 160 -36.35 29.68 26.98
N PRO A 161 -35.76 29.52 28.19
CA PRO A 161 -34.60 28.66 28.44
C PRO A 161 -34.89 27.42 29.31
N GLU A 162 -34.21 26.31 29.08
CA GLU A 162 -34.15 25.25 30.10
C GLU A 162 -32.80 24.56 30.08
N ALA A 163 -32.12 24.61 31.22
CA ALA A 163 -30.89 23.91 31.47
C ALA A 163 -31.17 22.41 31.55
N THR A 164 -30.56 21.60 30.70
CA THR A 164 -30.33 20.20 31.02
C THR A 164 -28.98 19.76 30.47
N VAL A 165 -28.09 19.53 31.42
CA VAL A 165 -26.79 18.87 31.30
C VAL A 165 -27.00 17.47 30.73
N GLY A 166 -26.23 17.07 29.72
CA GLY A 166 -26.14 15.65 29.39
C GLY A 166 -25.58 15.28 28.03
N GLN A 167 -24.32 14.82 28.05
CA GLN A 167 -23.96 13.54 27.46
C GLN A 167 -23.78 13.47 25.94
N GLY A 168 -22.55 13.69 25.48
CA GLY A 168 -22.22 13.45 24.07
C GLY A 168 -20.75 13.25 23.69
N ILE A 169 -19.80 13.07 24.61
CA ILE A 169 -18.37 12.82 24.26
C ILE A 169 -17.68 11.79 25.19
N GLY A 170 -18.41 11.13 26.11
CA GLY A 170 -17.81 10.32 27.19
C GLY A 170 -17.58 8.81 26.91
N GLY A 171 -18.01 8.27 25.77
CA GLY A 171 -18.10 6.82 25.57
C GLY A 171 -16.76 6.11 25.33
N ALA A 172 -15.92 6.64 24.43
CA ALA A 172 -14.70 5.97 23.98
C ALA A 172 -13.46 6.26 24.85
N LEU A 173 -13.40 7.44 25.48
CA LEU A 173 -12.30 7.80 26.40
C LEU A 173 -12.37 7.01 27.72
N SER A 174 -13.57 6.63 28.16
CA SER A 174 -13.79 5.88 29.40
C SER A 174 -13.23 4.44 29.33
N THR A 175 -13.33 3.78 28.18
CA THR A 175 -12.83 2.40 28.01
C THR A 175 -11.31 2.34 27.94
N VAL A 176 -10.67 3.27 27.21
CA VAL A 176 -9.20 3.32 27.11
C VAL A 176 -8.57 3.67 28.45
N LEU A 177 -9.17 4.63 29.19
CA LEU A 177 -8.68 4.99 30.52
C LEU A 177 -8.82 3.84 31.52
N LYS A 178 -9.93 3.07 31.47
CA LYS A 178 -10.10 1.89 32.33
C LYS A 178 -9.08 0.80 32.03
N ILE A 179 -8.82 0.50 30.75
CA ILE A 179 -7.83 -0.53 30.38
C ILE A 179 -6.42 -0.13 30.83
N ALA A 180 -6.05 1.15 30.66
CA ALA A 180 -4.76 1.66 31.12
C ALA A 180 -4.62 1.58 32.65
N LEU A 181 -5.68 1.91 33.40
CA LEU A 181 -5.65 1.95 34.86
C LEU A 181 -5.65 0.54 35.48
N PHE A 182 -6.41 -0.40 34.91
CA PHE A 182 -6.38 -1.81 35.33
C PHE A 182 -5.04 -2.48 34.99
N GLY A 183 -4.50 -2.24 33.79
CA GLY A 183 -3.20 -2.80 33.38
C GLY A 183 -2.06 -2.28 34.26
N PHE A 184 -2.00 -0.97 34.49
CA PHE A 184 -0.96 -0.37 35.33
C PHE A 184 -1.11 -0.75 36.81
N GLY A 185 -2.34 -0.81 37.33
CA GLY A 185 -2.61 -1.25 38.71
C GLY A 185 -2.19 -2.71 38.98
N ALA A 186 -2.50 -3.62 38.05
CA ALA A 186 -2.07 -5.01 38.14
C ALA A 186 -0.53 -5.13 38.13
N LEU A 187 0.15 -4.35 37.28
CA LEU A 187 1.61 -4.35 37.20
C LEU A 187 2.25 -3.88 38.51
N LEU A 188 1.74 -2.81 39.12
CA LEU A 188 2.23 -2.31 40.40
C LEU A 188 2.03 -3.33 41.55
N LEU A 189 0.90 -4.05 41.56
CA LEU A 189 0.69 -5.11 42.55
C LEU A 189 1.70 -6.24 42.41
N ILE A 190 1.97 -6.69 41.19
CA ILE A 190 2.95 -7.75 40.92
C ILE A 190 4.34 -7.30 41.40
N VAL A 191 4.80 -6.12 41.00
CA VAL A 191 6.12 -5.59 41.41
C VAL A 191 6.20 -5.38 42.93
N GLY A 192 5.11 -4.93 43.56
CA GLY A 192 5.03 -4.77 45.02
C GLY A 192 5.14 -6.09 45.77
N VAL A 193 4.42 -7.12 45.34
CA VAL A 193 4.46 -8.47 45.94
C VAL A 193 5.85 -9.09 45.75
N PHE A 194 6.44 -9.00 44.55
CA PHE A 194 7.79 -9.50 44.30
C PHE A 194 8.84 -8.76 45.14
N SER A 195 8.74 -7.43 45.27
CA SER A 195 9.65 -6.64 46.11
C SER A 195 9.53 -7.02 47.59
N PHE A 196 8.31 -7.28 48.08
CA PHE A 196 8.07 -7.70 49.45
C PHE A 196 8.59 -9.12 49.73
N ILE A 197 8.38 -10.07 48.81
CA ILE A 197 8.92 -11.44 48.92
C ILE A 197 10.45 -11.43 48.88
N SER A 198 11.06 -10.65 47.98
CA SER A 198 12.51 -10.51 47.90
C SER A 198 13.09 -9.93 49.18
N ARG A 199 12.41 -8.96 49.80
CA ARG A 199 12.85 -8.37 51.08
C ARG A 199 12.70 -9.34 52.25
N LYS A 200 11.66 -10.18 52.27
CA LYS A 200 11.49 -11.22 53.30
C LYS A 200 12.50 -12.36 53.19
N ARG A 201 13.06 -12.63 52.02
CA ARG A 201 14.10 -13.66 51.83
C ARG A 201 15.52 -13.17 52.14
N ALA A 202 15.70 -11.85 52.29
CA ALA A 202 16.99 -11.22 52.57
C ALA A 202 17.21 -10.87 54.05
N LEU A 203 16.26 -11.20 54.93
CA LEU A 203 16.34 -11.18 56.39
C LEU A 203 16.34 -12.63 56.90
#